data_AF-A0A1U7J571-F1
#
_entry.id   AF-A0A1U7J571-F1
#
_cell.length_a   1.000
_cell.length_b   1.000
_cell.length_c   1.000
_cell.angle_alpha   90.00
_cell.angle_beta   90.00
_cell.angle_gamma   90.00
#
_symmetry.space_group_name_H-M   'P 1'
#
loop_
_entity.id
_entity.type
_entity.pdbx_description
1 polymer ?
#
loop_
_entity_poly.entity_id
_entity_poly.type
_entity_poly.pdbx_seq_one_letter_code
_entity_poly.pdbx_strand_id
1 'polypeptide(L)'
;MPPQKVNPRAQEQGLTLIECLVAIVVVGLVSSAIAPALVLSVATRVHSQKAEQALALAQSQIDSTRVLVERGEYTVADLPPLDTGRADKDVAMALGPNLGVTDPTNFAYAQPVDIDGNGQPDFLVQRFRAVGEVVNGTPVAFAMGVRVYDRDASGAGNLSTAPASLVMTSTNGRRNERPLATLYTTIAASNQGESLCNLITYVNSGVVSGSRKNVPTICTVAP
;
A
#
# COMPACT_ATOMS: atom_id res chain seq x y z
N MET A 1 61.73 -51.89 -47.30
CA MET A 1 61.00 -50.66 -47.71
C MET A 1 59.53 -51.02 -47.81
N PRO A 2 58.54 -50.31 -47.23
CA PRO A 2 58.48 -49.39 -46.08
C PRO A 2 57.34 -49.82 -45.08
N PRO A 3 57.00 -49.06 -44.02
CA PRO A 3 56.19 -49.53 -42.89
C PRO A 3 54.67 -49.49 -43.14
N GLN A 4 53.94 -50.41 -42.52
CA GLN A 4 52.48 -50.48 -42.57
C GLN A 4 51.88 -49.34 -41.73
N LYS A 5 51.30 -48.33 -42.39
CA LYS A 5 50.49 -47.28 -41.73
C LYS A 5 49.22 -47.92 -41.18
N VAL A 6 49.12 -47.99 -39.84
CA VAL A 6 47.84 -48.24 -39.17
C VAL A 6 47.07 -46.92 -39.16
N ASN A 7 46.05 -46.81 -40.00
CA ASN A 7 45.09 -45.71 -39.91
C ASN A 7 44.18 -45.99 -38.70
N PRO A 8 44.13 -45.12 -37.68
CA PRO A 8 43.07 -45.22 -36.69
C PRO A 8 41.75 -45.00 -37.44
N ARG A 9 40.87 -46.00 -37.42
CA ARG A 9 39.48 -45.80 -37.83
C ARG A 9 38.92 -44.75 -36.88
N ALA A 10 38.65 -43.55 -37.39
CA ALA A 10 37.76 -42.63 -36.72
C ALA A 10 36.46 -43.40 -36.51
N GLN A 11 36.17 -43.71 -35.26
CA GLN A 11 34.96 -44.38 -34.85
C GLN A 11 33.84 -43.36 -35.06
N GLU A 12 33.32 -43.31 -36.28
CA GLU A 12 32.10 -42.61 -36.63
C GLU A 12 30.95 -43.36 -35.93
N GLN A 13 30.84 -43.12 -34.62
CA GLN A 13 29.62 -43.36 -33.86
C GLN A 13 28.58 -42.39 -34.42
N GLY A 14 27.87 -42.88 -35.44
CA GLY A 14 26.75 -42.20 -36.04
C GLY A 14 25.72 -41.88 -34.96
N LEU A 15 25.38 -40.59 -34.88
CA LEU A 15 24.22 -40.07 -34.18
C LEU A 15 23.00 -40.94 -34.52
N THR A 16 22.63 -41.82 -33.61
CA THR A 16 21.49 -42.71 -33.86
C THR A 16 20.19 -41.92 -33.68
N LEU A 17 19.18 -42.16 -34.51
CA LEU A 17 17.86 -41.51 -34.37
C LEU A 17 17.27 -41.66 -32.95
N ILE A 18 17.61 -42.75 -32.26
CA ILE A 18 17.18 -43.00 -30.88
C ILE A 18 17.89 -42.11 -29.86
N GLU A 19 19.17 -41.78 -30.06
CA GLU A 19 19.91 -40.83 -29.23
C GLU A 19 19.34 -39.41 -29.35
N CYS A 20 18.99 -39.00 -30.58
CA CYS A 20 18.30 -37.73 -30.82
C CYS A 20 16.91 -37.70 -30.16
N LEU A 21 16.14 -38.81 -30.23
CA LEU A 21 14.85 -38.93 -29.57
C LEU A 21 14.95 -38.83 -28.05
N VAL A 22 15.92 -39.52 -27.44
CA VAL A 22 16.17 -39.45 -26.00
C VAL A 22 16.63 -38.05 -25.60
N ALA A 23 17.48 -37.39 -26.40
CA ALA A 23 17.91 -36.02 -26.13
C ALA A 23 16.71 -35.05 -26.08
N ILE A 24 15.77 -35.12 -27.03
CA ILE A 24 14.58 -34.26 -27.03
C ILE A 24 13.70 -34.53 -25.79
N VAL A 25 13.54 -35.80 -25.38
CA VAL A 25 12.78 -36.16 -24.19
C VAL A 25 13.44 -35.62 -22.91
N VAL A 26 14.76 -35.77 -22.77
CA VAL A 26 15.51 -35.26 -21.62
C VAL A 26 15.43 -33.73 -21.56
N VAL A 27 15.62 -33.05 -22.69
CA VAL A 27 15.47 -31.59 -22.79
C VAL A 27 14.05 -31.15 -22.41
N GLY A 28 13.02 -31.87 -22.87
CA GLY A 28 11.63 -31.62 -22.50
C GLY A 28 11.36 -31.76 -21.01
N LEU A 29 11.87 -32.83 -20.37
CA LEU A 29 11.73 -33.04 -18.94
C LEU A 29 12.44 -31.96 -18.12
N VAL A 30 13.69 -31.62 -18.48
CA VAL A 30 14.47 -30.56 -17.82
C VAL A 30 13.78 -29.20 -17.99
N SER A 31 13.28 -28.88 -19.19
CA SER A 31 12.57 -27.62 -19.43
C SER A 31 11.29 -27.53 -18.62
N SER A 32 10.53 -28.63 -18.53
CA SER A 32 9.30 -28.69 -17.72
C SER A 32 9.57 -28.53 -16.23
N ALA A 33 10.71 -29.01 -15.74
CA ALA A 33 11.09 -28.92 -14.34
C ALA A 33 11.52 -27.49 -13.93
N ILE A 34 12.09 -26.70 -14.85
CA ILE A 34 12.55 -25.33 -14.58
C ILE A 34 11.39 -24.32 -14.68
N ALA A 35 10.40 -24.58 -15.53
CA ALA A 35 9.30 -23.63 -15.80
C ALA A 35 8.53 -23.15 -14.55
N PRO A 36 8.15 -24.01 -13.57
CA PRO A 36 7.46 -23.56 -12.36
C PRO A 36 8.26 -22.56 -11.54
N ALA A 37 9.59 -22.72 -11.45
CA ALA A 37 10.45 -21.82 -10.68
C ALA A 37 10.53 -20.42 -11.32
N LEU A 38 10.57 -20.34 -12.65
CA LEU A 38 10.58 -19.07 -13.37
C LEU A 38 9.27 -18.30 -13.21
N VAL A 39 8.12 -18.99 -13.34
CA VAL A 39 6.80 -18.37 -13.12
C VAL A 39 6.68 -17.84 -11.70
N LEU A 40 7.14 -18.60 -10.72
CA LEU A 40 7.12 -18.20 -9.32
C LEU A 40 7.97 -16.94 -9.07
N SER A 41 9.16 -16.87 -9.66
CA SER A 41 10.06 -15.72 -9.55
C SER A 41 9.48 -14.45 -10.19
N VAL A 42 8.79 -14.56 -11.32
CA VAL A 42 8.12 -13.40 -11.96
C VAL A 42 6.94 -12.94 -11.12
N ALA A 43 6.12 -13.87 -10.60
CA ALA A 43 4.96 -13.54 -9.78
C ALA A 43 5.35 -12.77 -8.52
N THR A 44 6.38 -13.20 -7.79
CA THR A 44 6.85 -12.50 -6.58
C THR A 44 7.32 -11.10 -6.90
N ARG A 45 8.04 -10.89 -8.01
CA ARG A 45 8.50 -9.56 -8.43
C ARG A 45 7.35 -8.62 -8.74
N VAL A 46 6.34 -9.07 -9.50
CA VAL A 46 5.16 -8.26 -9.81
C VAL A 46 4.38 -7.90 -8.54
N HIS A 47 4.28 -8.84 -7.60
CA HIS A 47 3.65 -8.57 -6.31
C HIS A 47 4.41 -7.53 -5.47
N SER A 48 5.74 -7.61 -5.42
CA SER A 48 6.56 -6.61 -4.73
C SER A 48 6.40 -5.22 -5.36
N GLN A 49 6.42 -5.13 -6.69
CA GLN A 49 6.25 -3.87 -7.40
C GLN A 49 4.88 -3.23 -7.13
N LYS A 50 3.79 -4.02 -7.17
CA LYS A 50 2.45 -3.52 -6.83
C LYS A 50 2.35 -3.03 -5.40
N ALA A 51 2.97 -3.73 -4.45
CA ALA A 51 2.98 -3.31 -3.05
C ALA A 51 3.77 -2.00 -2.83
N GLU A 52 4.91 -1.84 -3.52
CA GLU A 52 5.69 -0.59 -3.51
C GLU A 52 4.92 0.58 -4.10
N GLN A 53 4.23 0.38 -5.23
CA GLN A 53 3.37 1.40 -5.84
C GLN A 53 2.22 1.79 -4.90
N ALA A 54 1.56 0.82 -4.29
CA ALA A 54 0.48 1.09 -3.32
C ALA A 54 0.99 1.89 -2.11
N LEU A 55 2.19 1.60 -1.63
CA LEU A 55 2.81 2.34 -0.53
C LEU A 55 3.16 3.78 -0.94
N ALA A 56 3.78 3.96 -2.11
CA ALA A 56 4.12 5.27 -2.64
C ALA A 56 2.86 6.13 -2.88
N LEU A 57 1.79 5.52 -3.38
CA LEU A 57 0.49 6.18 -3.53
C LEU A 57 -0.07 6.61 -2.16
N ALA A 58 -0.06 5.73 -1.16
CA ALA A 58 -0.54 6.07 0.18
C ALA A 58 0.23 7.24 0.81
N GLN A 59 1.56 7.27 0.64
CA GLN A 59 2.42 8.35 1.09
C GLN A 59 2.08 9.67 0.38
N SER A 60 1.94 9.63 -0.94
CA SER A 60 1.57 10.81 -1.74
C SER A 60 0.25 11.45 -1.27
N GLN A 61 -0.74 10.65 -0.87
CA GLN A 61 -2.02 11.17 -0.33
C GLN A 61 -1.85 11.87 1.03
N ILE A 62 -1.01 11.32 1.90
CA ILE A 62 -0.66 11.93 3.17
C ILE A 62 0.10 13.24 2.94
N ASP A 63 1.10 13.23 2.06
CA ASP A 63 1.93 14.39 1.78
C ASP A 63 1.11 15.52 1.14
N SER A 64 0.20 15.19 0.21
CA SER A 64 -0.73 16.15 -0.36
C SER A 64 -1.60 16.82 0.71
N THR A 65 -2.14 16.04 1.64
CA THR A 65 -2.94 16.57 2.76
C THR A 65 -2.08 17.40 3.72
N ARG A 66 -0.86 16.96 4.01
CA ARG A 66 0.08 17.70 4.85
C ARG A 66 0.42 19.06 4.24
N VAL A 67 0.77 19.11 2.95
CA VAL A 67 1.07 20.36 2.25
C VAL A 67 -0.14 21.30 2.26
N LEU A 68 -1.35 20.76 2.06
CA LEU A 68 -2.58 21.54 2.14
C LEU A 68 -2.77 22.16 3.53
N VAL A 69 -2.58 21.37 4.58
CA VAL A 69 -2.72 21.83 5.98
C VAL A 69 -1.62 22.82 6.37
N GLU A 70 -0.39 22.62 5.90
CA GLU A 70 0.75 23.51 6.15
C GLU A 70 0.60 24.88 5.48
N ARG A 71 -0.10 24.94 4.33
CA ARG A 71 -0.41 26.22 3.67
C ARG A 71 -1.43 27.04 4.43
N GLY A 72 -2.28 26.42 5.25
CA GLY A 72 -3.27 27.11 6.08
C GLY A 72 -4.50 27.65 5.35
N GLU A 73 -4.51 27.61 4.01
CA GLU A 73 -5.65 28.01 3.17
C GLU A 73 -6.45 26.78 2.73
N TYR A 74 -7.18 26.17 3.67
CA TYR A 74 -8.02 25.01 3.38
C TYR A 74 -9.35 25.11 4.12
N THR A 75 -10.37 24.50 3.53
CA THR A 75 -11.68 24.31 4.16
C THR A 75 -11.84 22.87 4.62
N VAL A 76 -12.86 22.61 5.45
CA VAL A 76 -13.19 21.25 5.90
C VAL A 76 -13.47 20.30 4.74
N ALA A 77 -13.93 20.82 3.59
CA ALA A 77 -14.22 20.04 2.39
C ALA A 77 -12.95 19.60 1.63
N ASP A 78 -11.84 20.31 1.80
CA ASP A 78 -10.56 19.99 1.13
C ASP A 78 -9.77 18.90 1.90
N LEU A 79 -10.14 18.66 3.16
CA LEU A 79 -9.55 17.63 3.99
C LEU A 79 -10.12 16.25 3.67
N PRO A 80 -9.40 15.17 4.01
CA PRO A 80 -9.95 13.82 3.95
C PRO A 80 -11.30 13.71 4.67
N PRO A 81 -12.21 12.85 4.18
CA PRO A 81 -13.50 12.61 4.82
C PRO A 81 -13.39 12.27 6.31
N LEU A 82 -14.30 12.84 7.10
CA LEU A 82 -14.36 12.61 8.54
C LEU A 82 -15.03 11.27 8.85
N ASP A 83 -14.37 10.40 9.61
CA ASP A 83 -14.99 9.24 10.28
C ASP A 83 -15.68 9.74 11.56
N THR A 84 -16.97 10.06 11.44
CA THR A 84 -17.77 10.66 12.52
C THR A 84 -17.80 9.74 13.74
N GLY A 85 -17.39 10.27 14.91
CA GLY A 85 -17.37 9.51 16.17
C GLY A 85 -16.07 8.75 16.43
N ARG A 86 -15.05 8.89 15.56
CA ARG A 86 -13.74 8.30 15.79
C ARG A 86 -12.82 9.24 16.55
N ALA A 87 -12.28 8.76 17.67
CA ALA A 87 -11.17 9.40 18.35
C ALA A 87 -9.85 9.13 17.61
N ASP A 88 -8.89 10.05 17.67
CA ASP A 88 -7.62 9.93 16.94
C ASP A 88 -6.85 8.64 17.25
N LYS A 89 -6.86 8.22 18.52
CA LYS A 89 -6.23 6.95 18.96
C LYS A 89 -6.82 5.71 18.28
N ASP A 90 -8.06 5.79 17.82
CA ASP A 90 -8.80 4.68 17.24
C ASP A 90 -8.84 4.77 15.70
N VAL A 91 -8.10 5.68 15.06
CA VAL A 91 -8.10 5.87 13.59
C VAL A 91 -7.86 4.56 12.84
N ALA A 92 -7.03 3.65 13.38
CA ALA A 92 -6.76 2.36 12.76
C ALA A 92 -7.98 1.41 12.72
N MET A 93 -8.98 1.65 13.57
CA MET A 93 -10.21 0.86 13.69
C MET A 93 -11.33 1.36 12.75
N ALA A 94 -11.07 2.35 11.90
CA ALA A 94 -12.02 2.79 10.88
C ALA A 94 -12.49 1.61 10.03
N LEU A 95 -13.78 1.58 9.68
CA LEU A 95 -14.35 0.52 8.85
C LEU A 95 -13.69 0.51 7.46
N GLY A 96 -13.62 -0.67 6.84
CA GLY A 96 -13.19 -0.75 5.45
C GLY A 96 -14.23 -0.15 4.51
N PRO A 97 -13.84 0.22 3.28
CA PRO A 97 -14.72 0.88 2.34
C PRO A 97 -15.77 -0.08 1.78
N ASN A 98 -16.94 0.46 1.49
CA ASN A 98 -17.94 -0.12 0.60
C ASN A 98 -17.50 0.05 -0.85
N LEU A 99 -17.72 -0.98 -1.65
CA LEU A 99 -17.48 -0.95 -3.09
C LEU A 99 -18.76 -0.62 -3.86
N GLY A 100 -18.62 0.02 -5.02
CA GLY A 100 -19.73 0.27 -5.96
C GLY A 100 -20.34 1.67 -5.92
N VAL A 101 -19.91 2.54 -5.01
CA VAL A 101 -20.25 3.97 -5.01
C VAL A 101 -18.98 4.78 -4.80
N THR A 102 -18.76 5.78 -5.63
CA THR A 102 -17.65 6.73 -5.49
C THR A 102 -18.20 8.04 -4.93
N ASP A 103 -17.97 8.28 -3.65
CA ASP A 103 -18.25 9.57 -3.02
C ASP A 103 -16.96 10.09 -2.36
N PRO A 104 -16.34 11.15 -2.89
CA PRO A 104 -15.08 11.66 -2.37
C PRO A 104 -15.22 12.30 -1.00
N THR A 105 -16.45 12.58 -0.54
CA THR A 105 -16.73 13.24 0.74
C THR A 105 -17.03 12.26 1.88
N ASN A 106 -17.18 10.97 1.57
CA ASN A 106 -17.54 9.95 2.55
C ASN A 106 -16.42 8.92 2.73
N PHE A 107 -15.97 8.79 3.99
CA PHE A 107 -14.86 7.94 4.39
C PHE A 107 -15.12 6.45 4.14
N ALA A 108 -16.39 6.06 4.04
CA ALA A 108 -16.83 4.70 3.82
C ALA A 108 -16.67 4.24 2.37
N TYR A 109 -16.12 5.05 1.46
CA TYR A 109 -15.87 4.67 0.07
C TYR A 109 -14.40 4.80 -0.31
N ALA A 110 -13.97 3.94 -1.24
CA ALA A 110 -12.66 4.02 -1.85
C ALA A 110 -12.75 4.73 -3.21
N GLN A 111 -11.74 5.55 -3.50
CA GLN A 111 -11.66 6.29 -4.75
C GLN A 111 -10.79 5.53 -5.76
N PRO A 112 -11.26 5.35 -7.00
CA PRO A 112 -10.45 4.78 -8.07
C PRO A 112 -9.30 5.73 -8.43
N VAL A 113 -8.08 5.17 -8.52
CA VAL A 113 -6.89 5.90 -8.95
C VAL A 113 -6.22 5.13 -10.07
N ASP A 114 -6.06 5.83 -11.20
CA ASP A 114 -5.30 5.39 -12.38
C ASP A 114 -3.90 6.03 -12.30
N ILE A 115 -2.85 5.21 -12.25
CA ILE A 115 -1.47 5.68 -12.15
C ILE A 115 -0.79 5.73 -13.52
N ASP A 116 -1.15 4.82 -14.42
CA ASP A 116 -0.49 4.70 -15.73
C ASP A 116 -1.19 5.51 -16.84
N GLY A 117 -2.36 6.09 -16.55
CA GLY A 117 -3.13 6.95 -17.44
C GLY A 117 -3.86 6.19 -18.54
N ASN A 118 -4.08 4.90 -18.38
CA ASN A 118 -4.73 4.05 -19.39
C ASN A 118 -6.28 4.17 -19.38
N GLY A 119 -6.85 4.96 -18.47
CA GLY A 119 -8.29 5.16 -18.31
C GLY A 119 -8.98 4.08 -17.48
N GLN A 120 -8.23 3.16 -16.88
CA GLN A 120 -8.70 2.15 -15.93
C GLN A 120 -8.00 2.35 -14.59
N PRO A 121 -8.72 2.30 -13.47
CA PRO A 121 -8.10 2.54 -12.18
C PRO A 121 -7.26 1.35 -11.73
N ASP A 122 -5.97 1.53 -11.47
CA ASP A 122 -5.08 0.46 -10.98
C ASP A 122 -5.31 0.14 -9.49
N PHE A 123 -5.77 1.12 -8.72
CA PHE A 123 -5.92 1.03 -7.27
C PHE A 123 -7.23 1.66 -6.80
N LEU A 124 -7.68 1.22 -5.63
CA LEU A 124 -8.78 1.86 -4.89
C LEU A 124 -8.22 2.42 -3.58
N VAL A 125 -8.39 3.72 -3.35
CA VAL A 125 -7.82 4.44 -2.21
C VAL A 125 -8.90 4.91 -1.27
N GLN A 126 -8.89 4.40 -0.04
CA GLN A 126 -9.71 4.93 1.05
C GLN A 126 -8.87 5.93 1.86
N ARG A 127 -9.35 7.17 1.98
CA ARG A 127 -8.74 8.22 2.81
C ARG A 127 -9.76 8.66 3.85
N PHE A 128 -9.31 8.85 5.08
CA PHE A 128 -10.19 9.28 6.15
C PHE A 128 -9.40 9.95 7.27
N ARG A 129 -10.10 10.74 8.08
CA ARG A 129 -9.52 11.37 9.27
C ARG A 129 -10.45 11.22 10.47
N ALA A 130 -9.87 11.31 11.65
CA ALA A 130 -10.60 11.51 12.90
C ALA A 130 -10.90 13.01 13.10
N VAL A 131 -11.70 13.32 14.13
CA VAL A 131 -12.16 14.69 14.42
C VAL A 131 -10.97 15.62 14.67
N GLY A 132 -10.03 15.17 15.50
CA GLY A 132 -8.86 15.95 15.89
C GLY A 132 -9.15 17.18 16.75
N GLU A 133 -8.14 18.03 16.86
CA GLU A 133 -8.21 19.36 17.46
C GLU A 133 -8.71 20.37 16.43
N VAL A 134 -9.72 21.15 16.81
CA VAL A 134 -10.39 22.13 15.93
C VAL A 134 -10.27 23.51 16.55
N VAL A 135 -9.71 24.46 15.79
CA VAL A 135 -9.59 25.85 16.18
C VAL A 135 -10.40 26.70 15.20
N ASN A 136 -11.31 27.53 15.71
CA ASN A 136 -12.19 28.38 14.90
C ASN A 136 -12.99 27.62 13.81
N GLY A 137 -13.36 26.36 14.09
CA GLY A 137 -14.08 25.51 13.14
C GLY A 137 -13.20 24.79 12.10
N THR A 138 -11.88 25.03 12.12
CA THR A 138 -10.92 24.38 11.21
C THR A 138 -10.06 23.35 11.97
N PRO A 139 -9.98 22.09 11.51
CA PRO A 139 -9.15 21.05 12.12
C PRO A 139 -7.66 21.37 11.95
N VAL A 140 -6.97 21.69 13.05
CA VAL A 140 -5.55 22.07 13.05
C VAL A 140 -4.62 20.92 13.39
N ALA A 141 -5.11 19.86 14.02
CA ALA A 141 -4.36 18.62 14.23
C ALA A 141 -5.31 17.43 14.24
N PHE A 142 -5.01 16.35 13.51
CA PHE A 142 -5.88 15.18 13.44
C PHE A 142 -5.11 13.93 13.00
N ALA A 143 -5.62 12.76 13.39
CA ALA A 143 -5.14 11.50 12.85
C ALA A 143 -5.76 11.23 11.47
N MET A 144 -4.93 10.83 10.52
CA MET A 144 -5.32 10.46 9.16
C MET A 144 -4.95 8.99 8.88
N GLY A 145 -5.85 8.29 8.21
CA GLY A 145 -5.63 6.96 7.68
C GLY A 145 -5.75 6.93 6.16
N VAL A 146 -4.85 6.20 5.52
CA VAL A 146 -4.92 5.88 4.08
C VAL A 146 -4.77 4.38 3.90
N ARG A 147 -5.70 3.78 3.16
CA ARG A 147 -5.66 2.37 2.78
C ARG A 147 -5.75 2.25 1.27
N VAL A 148 -4.85 1.46 0.69
CA VAL A 148 -4.79 1.24 -0.75
C VAL A 148 -5.09 -0.22 -1.02
N TYR A 149 -6.10 -0.46 -1.85
CA TYR A 149 -6.57 -1.76 -2.28
C TYR A 149 -6.22 -1.97 -3.76
N ASP A 150 -6.08 -3.23 -4.17
CA ASP A 150 -5.95 -3.58 -5.59
C ASP A 150 -7.26 -3.25 -6.32
N ARG A 151 -7.19 -2.94 -7.62
CA ARG A 151 -8.38 -2.74 -8.48
C ARG A 151 -9.35 -3.91 -8.41
N ASP A 152 -8.82 -5.14 -8.37
CA ASP A 152 -9.64 -6.35 -8.41
C ASP A 152 -10.25 -6.65 -7.02
N ALA A 153 -10.18 -5.69 -6.10
CA ALA A 153 -10.84 -5.79 -4.82
C ALA A 153 -12.35 -5.93 -4.98
N SER A 154 -12.88 -7.00 -4.41
CA SER A 154 -14.28 -7.38 -4.43
C SER A 154 -14.63 -7.93 -3.05
N GLY A 155 -15.68 -7.39 -2.46
CA GLY A 155 -16.21 -7.82 -1.17
C GLY A 155 -17.72 -7.63 -1.14
N ALA A 156 -18.44 -8.59 -0.56
CA ALA A 156 -19.86 -8.43 -0.29
C ALA A 156 -20.02 -7.47 0.92
N GLY A 157 -20.14 -6.17 0.65
CA GLY A 157 -20.24 -5.12 1.67
C GLY A 157 -18.93 -4.34 1.84
N ASN A 158 -18.25 -4.54 2.98
CA ASN A 158 -17.02 -3.82 3.37
C ASN A 158 -15.75 -4.63 3.08
N LEU A 159 -14.72 -3.98 2.53
CA LEU A 159 -13.39 -4.57 2.45
C LEU A 159 -12.76 -4.74 3.86
N SER A 160 -11.83 -5.68 3.99
CA SER A 160 -11.05 -5.89 5.21
C SER A 160 -10.12 -4.70 5.48
N THR A 161 -9.78 -4.52 6.75
CA THR A 161 -8.83 -3.49 7.21
C THR A 161 -7.47 -4.08 7.57
N ALA A 162 -7.39 -5.41 7.71
CA ALA A 162 -6.15 -6.14 7.95
C ALA A 162 -5.30 -6.20 6.67
N PRO A 163 -4.00 -5.82 6.71
CA PRO A 163 -3.12 -5.84 5.55
C PRO A 163 -3.06 -7.22 4.87
N ALA A 164 -2.93 -7.22 3.55
CA ALA A 164 -2.71 -8.44 2.78
C ALA A 164 -1.39 -9.11 3.21
N SER A 165 -1.42 -10.42 3.41
CA SER A 165 -0.18 -11.17 3.61
C SER A 165 0.45 -11.42 2.24
N LEU A 166 1.71 -11.00 2.07
CA LEU A 166 2.48 -11.30 0.86
C LEU A 166 3.00 -12.75 0.83
N VAL A 167 2.62 -13.59 1.80
CA VAL A 167 3.08 -14.99 1.89
C VAL A 167 2.31 -15.86 0.90
N MET A 168 3.08 -16.50 0.03
CA MET A 168 2.67 -17.23 -1.18
C MET A 168 1.84 -18.51 -0.93
N THR A 169 1.63 -18.92 0.33
CA THR A 169 1.05 -20.22 0.70
C THR A 169 -0.47 -20.23 0.92
N SER A 170 -1.17 -19.10 0.74
CA SER A 170 -2.64 -19.10 0.78
C SER A 170 -3.20 -18.88 -0.61
N THR A 171 -4.02 -19.83 -1.05
CA THR A 171 -4.55 -20.04 -2.41
C THR A 171 -5.44 -18.93 -2.96
N ASN A 172 -5.40 -17.72 -2.39
CA ASN A 172 -5.89 -16.44 -2.96
C ASN A 172 -5.53 -15.21 -2.10
N GLY A 173 -4.77 -15.35 -1.00
CA GLY A 173 -4.25 -14.22 -0.20
C GLY A 173 -5.24 -13.18 0.33
N ARG A 174 -6.56 -13.39 0.15
CA ARG A 174 -7.61 -12.36 0.29
C ARG A 174 -7.20 -10.99 -0.25
N ARG A 175 -6.38 -10.95 -1.31
CA ARG A 175 -5.89 -9.69 -1.92
C ARG A 175 -7.04 -8.86 -2.48
N ASN A 176 -8.12 -9.54 -2.86
CA ASN A 176 -9.34 -8.93 -3.34
C ASN A 176 -10.15 -8.30 -2.18
N GLU A 177 -9.82 -8.58 -0.93
CA GLU A 177 -10.56 -8.04 0.23
C GLU A 177 -9.67 -7.16 1.12
N ARG A 178 -8.35 -7.23 1.00
CA ARG A 178 -7.39 -6.64 1.94
C ARG A 178 -6.56 -5.52 1.30
N PRO A 179 -6.21 -4.48 2.06
CA PRO A 179 -5.35 -3.43 1.56
C PRO A 179 -3.93 -3.95 1.33
N LEU A 180 -3.34 -3.54 0.21
CA LEU A 180 -1.93 -3.76 -0.13
C LEU A 180 -1.01 -2.88 0.72
N ALA A 181 -1.46 -1.66 1.03
CA ALA A 181 -0.76 -0.73 1.90
C ALA A 181 -1.74 -0.03 2.84
N THR A 182 -1.29 0.23 4.07
CA THR A 182 -2.06 0.97 5.07
C THR A 182 -1.12 1.86 5.85
N LEU A 183 -1.41 3.16 5.87
CA LEU A 183 -0.64 4.16 6.59
C LEU A 183 -1.55 4.93 7.53
N TYR A 184 -1.06 5.15 8.74
CA TYR A 184 -1.69 6.00 9.74
C TYR A 184 -0.68 7.05 10.17
N THR A 185 -1.11 8.30 10.21
CA THR A 185 -0.25 9.40 10.62
C THR A 185 -1.06 10.46 11.36
N THR A 186 -0.36 11.37 12.03
CA THR A 186 -0.94 12.60 12.57
C THR A 186 -0.49 13.76 11.69
N ILE A 187 -1.45 14.59 11.30
CA ILE A 187 -1.22 15.84 10.56
C ILE A 187 -1.49 16.99 11.52
N ALA A 188 -0.65 18.02 11.50
CA ALA A 188 -0.84 19.23 12.28
C ALA A 188 -0.39 20.46 11.47
N ALA A 189 -1.14 21.56 11.60
CA ALA A 189 -0.82 22.84 10.99
C ALA A 189 0.40 23.48 11.67
N SER A 190 1.39 23.93 10.90
CA SER A 190 2.69 24.41 11.41
C SER A 190 2.84 25.95 11.42
N ASN A 191 2.02 26.65 10.65
CA ASN A 191 2.28 28.05 10.27
C ASN A 191 1.60 29.12 11.15
N GLN A 192 1.00 28.76 12.29
CA GLN A 192 0.38 29.71 13.22
C GLN A 192 1.24 29.84 14.48
N GLY A 193 1.30 31.03 15.09
CA GLY A 193 2.05 31.24 16.35
C GLY A 193 1.64 30.28 17.48
N GLU A 194 0.43 29.73 17.40
CA GLU A 194 -0.13 28.75 18.34
C GLU A 194 -0.01 27.29 17.87
N SER A 195 0.57 27.01 16.71
CA SER A 195 0.68 25.65 16.13
C SER A 195 1.34 24.64 17.05
N LEU A 196 2.41 25.05 17.75
CA LEU A 196 3.10 24.20 18.72
C LEU A 196 2.20 23.91 19.94
N CYS A 197 1.44 24.91 20.39
CA CYS A 197 0.53 24.78 21.51
C CYS A 197 -0.63 23.85 21.17
N ASN A 198 -1.22 24.00 19.98
CA ASN A 198 -2.27 23.15 19.46
C ASN A 198 -1.80 21.69 19.31
N LEU A 199 -0.58 21.47 18.81
CA LEU A 199 0.01 20.13 18.74
C LEU A 199 0.23 19.52 20.13
N ILE A 200 0.76 20.28 21.09
CA ILE A 200 0.97 19.80 22.46
C ILE A 200 -0.35 19.44 23.14
N THR A 201 -1.37 20.29 22.98
CA THR A 201 -2.73 20.02 23.48
C THR A 201 -3.29 18.74 22.86
N TYR A 202 -3.22 18.62 21.54
CA TYR A 202 -3.66 17.43 20.79
C TYR A 202 -2.96 16.14 21.27
N VAL A 203 -1.63 16.18 21.42
CA VAL A 203 -0.87 15.02 21.92
C VAL A 203 -1.28 14.69 23.35
N ASN A 204 -1.45 15.69 24.22
CA ASN A 204 -1.84 15.51 25.62
C ASN A 204 -3.28 14.99 25.79
N SER A 205 -4.22 15.34 24.90
CA SER A 205 -5.58 14.79 24.90
C SER A 205 -5.63 13.28 24.62
N GLY A 206 -4.61 12.74 23.94
CA GLY A 206 -4.47 11.30 23.69
C GLY A 206 -3.87 10.50 24.86
N VAL A 207 -3.39 11.15 25.92
CA VAL A 207 -2.67 10.52 27.03
C VAL A 207 -3.58 10.28 28.23
N VAL A 208 -3.48 9.10 28.85
CA VAL A 208 -4.20 8.74 30.08
C VAL A 208 -3.91 9.77 31.17
N SER A 209 -4.91 10.13 31.98
CA SER A 209 -4.95 11.33 32.85
C SER A 209 -3.75 11.55 33.80
N GLY A 210 -2.86 10.58 33.98
CA GLY A 210 -1.65 10.65 34.82
C GLY A 210 -0.33 10.94 34.09
N SER A 211 -0.32 11.14 32.76
CA SER A 211 0.92 11.40 32.00
C SER A 211 0.85 12.61 31.08
N ARG A 212 -0.08 13.54 31.33
CA ARG A 212 -0.16 14.81 30.61
C ARG A 212 1.12 15.60 30.85
N LYS A 213 1.81 15.99 29.79
CA LYS A 213 2.94 16.93 29.89
C LYS A 213 2.38 18.32 30.17
N ASN A 214 3.01 19.04 31.09
CA ASN A 214 2.63 20.42 31.37
C ASN A 214 2.73 21.23 30.08
N VAL A 215 1.63 21.91 29.75
CA VAL A 215 1.58 22.85 28.63
C VAL A 215 2.49 24.04 28.99
N PRO A 216 3.42 24.45 28.10
CA PRO A 216 4.29 25.59 28.36
C PRO A 216 3.48 26.85 28.69
N THR A 217 3.96 27.69 29.61
CA THR A 217 3.26 28.93 30.01
C THR A 217 2.99 29.87 28.83
N ILE A 218 3.83 29.82 27.79
CA ILE A 218 3.65 30.55 26.53
C ILE A 218 2.39 30.15 25.75
N CYS A 219 1.83 28.97 26.04
CA CYS A 219 0.61 28.44 25.44
C CYS A 219 -0.64 28.68 26.30
N THR A 220 -0.49 29.26 27.50
CA THR A 220 -1.60 29.59 28.42
C THR A 220 -1.97 31.06 28.42
N VAL A 221 -1.22 31.89 27.71
CA VAL A 221 -1.53 33.31 27.49
C VAL A 221 -2.30 33.40 26.18
N ALA A 222 -3.63 33.46 26.28
CA ALA A 222 -4.46 33.86 25.16
C ALA A 222 -4.09 35.31 24.75
N PRO A 223 -4.15 35.66 23.45
CA PRO A 223 -4.11 37.06 23.04
C PRO A 223 -5.32 37.85 23.57
#